data_AF-A0A258H9T9-F1
#
_entry.id   AF-A0A258H9T9-F1
#
_cell.length_a   1.000
_cell.length_b   1.000
_cell.length_c   1.000
_cell.angle_alpha   90.00
_cell.angle_beta   90.00
_cell.angle_gamma   90.00
#
_symmetry.space_group_name_H-M   'P 1'
#
loop_
_entity.id
_entity.type
_entity.pdbx_description
1 polymer ?
#
loop_
_entity_poly.entity_id
_entity_poly.type
_entity_poly.pdbx_seq_one_letter_code
_entity_poly.pdbx_strand_id
1 'polypeptide(L)' 'FRFTVKGDAVQLKDLFERLERSIRTIQILRVSIQSAGDQQTLSVEGEAYYEPAKILELRNVDIKP' A
#
# COMPACT_ATOMS: atom_id res chain seq x y z
N PHE A 1 -3.02 2.92 7.05
CA PHE A 1 -3.17 1.53 7.50
C PHE A 1 -1.93 1.08 8.25
N ARG A 2 -2.05 0.09 9.15
CA ARG A 2 -0.94 -0.46 9.93
C ARG A 2 -1.10 -1.97 10.04
N PHE A 3 -0.01 -2.72 9.89
CA PHE A 3 -0.01 -4.16 10.10
C PHE A 3 1.27 -4.62 10.80
N THR A 4 1.18 -5.75 11.49
CA THR A 4 2.32 -6.43 12.11
C THR A 4 2.30 -7.89 11.69
N VAL A 5 3.44 -8.38 11.21
CA VAL A 5 3.64 -9.76 10.76
C VAL A 5 4.87 -10.36 11.45
N LYS A 6 4.85 -11.67 11.65
CA LYS A 6 5.97 -12.43 12.18
C LYS A 6 6.37 -13.48 11.17
N GLY A 7 7.68 -13.64 10.95
CA GLY A 7 8.20 -14.62 10.01
C GLY A 7 9.73 -14.65 10.04
N ASP A 8 10.29 -15.57 9.28
CA ASP A 8 11.72 -15.57 8.98
C ASP A 8 12.06 -14.51 7.92
N ALA A 9 13.35 -14.27 7.68
CA ALA A 9 13.81 -13.25 6.73
C ALA A 9 13.34 -13.50 5.28
N VAL A 10 13.16 -14.76 4.88
CA VAL A 10 12.72 -15.12 3.53
C VAL A 10 11.24 -14.76 3.35
N GLN A 11 10.42 -15.06 4.34
CA GLN A 11 9.00 -14.72 4.37
C GLN A 11 8.76 -13.21 4.40
N LEU A 12 9.58 -12.46 5.16
CA LEU A 12 9.47 -11.01 5.19
C LEU A 12 9.86 -10.37 3.85
N LYS A 13 10.87 -10.92 3.16
CA LYS A 13 11.24 -10.48 1.80
C LYS A 13 10.09 -10.69 0.80
N ASP A 14 9.48 -11.87 0.80
CA ASP A 14 8.33 -12.17 -0.06
C ASP A 14 7.16 -11.20 0.18
N LEU A 15 6.90 -10.84 1.45
CA LEU A 15 5.88 -9.86 1.78
C LEU A 15 6.17 -8.47 1.18
N PHE A 16 7.42 -8.00 1.21
CA PHE A 16 7.79 -6.73 0.58
C PHE A 16 7.64 -6.80 -0.95
N GLU A 17 8.04 -7.89 -1.60
CA GLU A 17 7.85 -8.08 -3.04
C GLU A 17 6.36 -8.06 -3.44
N ARG A 18 5.49 -8.62 -2.60
CA ARG A 18 4.03 -8.59 -2.81
C ARG A 18 3.45 -7.20 -2.59
N LEU A 19 3.97 -6.43 -1.65
CA LEU A 19 3.59 -5.02 -1.46
C LEU A 19 4.01 -4.15 -2.64
N GLU A 20 5.19 -4.37 -3.20
CA GLU A 20 5.67 -3.66 -4.40
C GLU A 20 4.85 -3.99 -5.65
N ARG A 21 4.33 -5.22 -5.76
CA ARG A 21 3.43 -5.63 -6.85
C ARG A 21 2.00 -5.12 -6.71
N SER A 22 1.66 -4.43 -5.61
CA SER A 22 0.32 -3.86 -5.42
C SER A 22 0.02 -2.82 -6.49
N ILE A 23 -1.15 -2.93 -7.13
CA ILE A 23 -1.64 -1.95 -8.11
C ILE A 23 -2.01 -0.59 -7.49
N ARG A 24 -2.00 -0.49 -6.16
CA ARG A 24 -2.33 0.75 -5.42
C ARG A 24 -1.06 1.42 -4.96
N THR A 25 -0.98 2.74 -5.12
CA THR A 25 0.09 3.54 -4.53
C THR A 25 0.00 3.44 -3.00
N ILE A 26 0.97 2.74 -2.42
CA ILE A 26 1.15 2.61 -0.99
C ILE A 26 2.38 3.42 -0.61
N GLN A 27 2.19 4.43 0.24
CA GLN A 27 3.29 5.16 0.86
C GLN A 27 3.61 4.54 2.21
N ILE A 28 4.77 3.92 2.33
CA ILE A 28 5.26 3.42 3.62
C ILE A 28 5.79 4.61 4.42
N LEU A 29 5.25 4.83 5.62
CA LEU A 29 5.67 5.92 6.51
C LEU A 29 6.69 5.46 7.55
N ARG A 30 6.47 4.27 8.13
CA ARG A 30 7.38 3.68 9.12
C ARG A 30 7.48 2.17 8.95
N VAL A 31 8.70 1.69 9.14
CA VAL A 31 9.02 0.26 9.21
C VAL A 31 9.82 0.03 10.48
N SER A 32 9.41 -0.94 11.28
CA SER A 32 10.15 -1.40 12.45
C SER A 32 10.32 -2.91 12.38
N ILE A 33 11.55 -3.38 12.54
CA ILE A 33 11.89 -4.81 12.57
C ILE A 33 12.48 -5.10 13.94
N GLN A 34 11.92 -6.11 14.61
CA GLN A 34 12.42 -6.63 15.87
C GLN A 34 12.77 -8.10 15.69
N SER A 35 14.03 -8.44 15.92
CA SER A 35 14.52 -9.83 15.83
C SER A 35 14.55 -10.45 17.21
N ALA A 36 13.95 -11.63 17.36
CA ALA A 36 14.01 -12.46 18.54
C ALA A 36 14.46 -13.87 18.12
N GLY A 37 15.78 -14.09 18.13
CA GLY A 37 16.38 -15.29 17.56
C GLY A 37 16.12 -15.38 16.05
N ASP A 38 15.62 -16.53 15.59
CA ASP A 38 15.30 -16.79 14.18
C ASP A 38 13.97 -16.16 13.71
N GLN A 39 13.13 -15.69 14.65
CA GLN A 39 11.88 -15.00 14.30
C GLN A 39 12.07 -13.49 14.25
N GLN A 40 11.53 -12.89 13.20
CA GLN A 40 11.50 -11.44 13.00
C GLN A 40 10.06 -10.97 13.04
N THR A 41 9.81 -9.92 13.81
CA THR A 41 8.53 -9.19 13.85
C THR A 41 8.69 -7.92 13.05
N LEU A 42 7.92 -7.77 11.98
CA LEU A 42 7.88 -6.59 11.13
C LEU A 42 6.58 -5.82 11.42
N SER A 43 6.70 -4.55 11.76
CA SER A 43 5.58 -3.62 11.88
C SER A 43 5.69 -2.53 10.82
N VAL A 44 4.63 -2.35 10.04
CA VAL A 44 4.55 -1.37 8.96
C VAL A 44 3.37 -0.45 9.18
N GLU A 45 3.63 0.83 9.00
CA GLU A 45 2.63 1.89 8.96
C GLU A 45 2.75 2.61 7.62
N GLY A 46 1.63 2.79 6.92
CA GLY A 46 1.60 3.42 5.62
C GLY A 46 0.24 3.98 5.25
N GLU A 47 0.20 4.77 4.20
CA GLU A 47 -1.00 5.34 3.60
C GLU A 47 -1.23 4.70 2.25
N ALA A 48 -2.49 4.39 1.92
CA ALA A 48 -2.87 3.95 0.59
C ALA A 48 -3.78 5.03 0.02
N TYR A 49 -3.38 5.63 -1.10
CA TYR A 49 -4.17 6.65 -1.77
C TYR A 49 -5.16 5.97 -2.70
N TYR A 50 -6.45 6.14 -2.40
CA TYR A 50 -7.54 5.75 -3.29
C TYR A 50 -8.07 7.03 -3.94
N GLU A 51 -7.86 7.19 -5.25
CA GLU A 51 -8.65 8.17 -5.99
C GLU A 51 -10.00 7.50 -6.34
N PRO A 52 -11.13 7.97 -5.77
CA PRO A 52 -12.43 7.43 -6.12
C PRO A 52 -12.70 7.65 -7.60
N ALA A 53 -13.35 6.68 -8.25
CA ALA A 53 -13.71 6.75 -9.65
C ALA A 53 -14.47 8.07 -9.92
N LYS A 54 -13.87 8.98 -10.68
CA LYS A 54 -14.55 10.19 -11.15
C LYS A 54 -15.52 9.79 -12.25
N ILE A 55 -16.81 9.95 -11.97
CA ILE A 55 -17.84 9.87 -13.02
C ILE A 55 -17.68 11.13 -13.86
N LEU A 56 -17.09 10.99 -15.04
CA LEU A 56 -17.03 12.06 -16.03
C LEU A 56 -18.41 12.17 -16.69
N GLU A 57 -19.24 13.09 -16.22
CA GLU A 57 -20.51 13.42 -16.90
C GLU A 57 -20.21 14.27 -18.13
N LEU A 58 -20.56 13.74 -19.32
CA LEU A 58 -20.54 14.51 -20.56
C LEU A 58 -21.65 15.56 -20.50
N ARG A 59 -21.28 16.83 -20.30
CA ARG A 59 -22.21 17.95 -20.48
C ARG A 59 -22.20 18.39 -21.94
N ASN A 60 -23.35 18.31 -22.59
CA ASN A 60 -23.56 18.99 -23.87
C ASN A 60 -23.51 20.50 -23.63
N VAL A 61 -22.62 21.18 -24.34
CA VAL A 61 -22.52 22.64 -24.32
C VAL A 61 -23.27 23.16 -25.53
N ASP A 62 -24.40 23.82 -25.31
CA ASP A 62 -25.13 24.51 -26.38
C ASP A 62 -24.32 25.74 -26.81
N ILE A 63 -23.73 25.66 -28.00
CA ILE A 63 -23.05 26.80 -28.63
C ILE A 63 -24.12 27.60 -29.37
N LYS A 64 -24.51 28.76 -28.82
CA LYS A 64 -25.43 29.67 -29.51
C LYS A 64 -24.71 30.34 -30.69
N PRO A 65 -25.38 30.46 -31.86
CA PRO A 65 -24.84 31.16 -33.02
C PRO A 65 -24.69 32.67 -32.78
#